data_AF-A0A7S4FB01-F1
#
_entry.id   AF-A0A7S4FB01-F1
#
_cell.length_a   1.000
_cell.length_b   1.000
_cell.length_c   1.000
_cell.angle_alpha   90.00
_cell.angle_beta   90.00
_cell.angle_gamma   90.00
#
_symmetry.space_group_name_H-M   'P 1'
#
loop_
_entity.id
_entity.type
_entity.pdbx_description
1 polymer ?
#
loop_
_entity_poly.entity_id
_entity_poly.type
_entity_poly.pdbx_seq_one_letter_code
_entity_poly.pdbx_strand_id
1 'polypeptide(L)'
;VEFAQTVGPNSRGHNSFAWAGMLFLAIAASAAPPLPKAPVGFRLFPGRAPALDVHLYHDLCCPFSRQMFEALCGDSGAIAQLEKQSEGRVQWTYHCVPQPWHAQSACMHEASLAVEAAAPEKTWSFLAALNAQQQDFFDEHAMDYSRRDLYKRLASIASTVGCEEEAILQLLSPLEPTGNSGIGVTQALKWHVRHHRAAGVHVTPTVFVNGIEAPQVSSGWSSTEWVDFCDGLLKN
;
A
#
# COMPACT_ATOMS: atom_id res chain seq x y z
N VAL A 1 -39.05 -13.73 9.62
CA VAL A 1 -39.64 -12.43 10.03
C VAL A 1 -39.88 -11.65 8.74
N GLU A 2 -41.08 -11.83 8.18
CA GLU A 2 -41.58 -11.11 7.01
C GLU A 2 -41.95 -9.68 7.42
N PHE A 3 -41.59 -8.70 6.58
CA PHE A 3 -42.22 -7.39 6.60
C PHE A 3 -42.76 -7.07 5.22
N ALA A 4 -44.05 -7.33 5.04
CA ALA A 4 -44.87 -6.69 4.03
C ALA A 4 -45.41 -5.39 4.63
N GLN A 5 -45.16 -4.25 3.97
CA GLN A 5 -45.95 -3.05 4.19
C GLN A 5 -46.49 -2.56 2.84
N THR A 6 -47.82 -2.64 2.76
CA THR A 6 -48.70 -2.09 1.74
C THR A 6 -48.66 -0.57 1.72
N VAL A 7 -48.54 0.03 0.53
CA VAL A 7 -48.84 1.45 0.31
C VAL A 7 -49.79 1.57 -0.89
N GLY A 8 -51.02 2.01 -0.61
CA GLY A 8 -52.00 2.41 -1.63
C GLY A 8 -51.82 3.87 -2.06
N PRO A 9 -52.40 4.28 -3.20
CA PRO A 9 -51.98 5.49 -3.91
C PRO A 9 -52.71 6.73 -3.39
N ASN A 10 -52.02 7.86 -3.34
CA ASN A 10 -52.72 9.14 -3.31
C ASN A 10 -52.04 10.16 -4.23
N SER A 11 -52.83 10.55 -5.22
CA SER A 11 -52.63 11.63 -6.17
C SER A 11 -52.38 12.98 -5.48
N ARG A 12 -51.52 13.80 -6.08
CA ARG A 12 -51.80 15.20 -6.48
C ARG A 12 -50.56 15.79 -7.14
N GLY A 13 -50.75 16.23 -8.38
CA GLY A 13 -49.70 16.86 -9.17
C GLY A 13 -49.32 18.24 -8.64
N HIS A 14 -48.08 18.64 -8.92
CA HIS A 14 -47.71 20.04 -8.98
C HIS A 14 -46.62 20.25 -10.05
N ASN A 15 -47.02 21.03 -11.04
CA ASN A 15 -46.27 21.92 -11.93
C ASN A 15 -44.74 21.83 -11.92
N SER A 16 -44.23 21.44 -13.08
CA SER A 16 -42.88 21.68 -13.58
C SER A 16 -42.53 23.18 -13.59
N PHE A 17 -41.60 23.58 -12.74
CA PHE A 17 -40.83 24.82 -12.89
C PHE A 17 -39.37 24.45 -13.10
N ALA A 18 -38.88 24.69 -14.31
CA ALA A 18 -37.47 24.61 -14.66
C ALA A 18 -36.72 25.75 -13.96
N TRP A 19 -35.71 25.42 -13.16
CA TRP A 19 -34.67 26.34 -12.71
C TRP A 19 -33.33 25.80 -13.18
N ALA A 20 -32.77 26.44 -14.20
CA ALA A 20 -31.39 26.28 -14.61
C ALA A 20 -30.49 26.93 -13.55
N GLY A 21 -30.04 26.13 -12.58
CA GLY A 21 -29.01 26.52 -11.62
C GLY A 21 -27.63 26.08 -12.13
N MET A 22 -26.83 27.02 -12.61
CA MET A 22 -25.38 26.84 -12.78
C MET A 22 -24.77 26.54 -11.40
N LEU A 23 -24.49 25.26 -11.15
CA LEU A 23 -23.76 24.81 -9.98
C LEU A 23 -22.27 25.03 -10.25
N PHE A 24 -21.73 26.19 -9.88
CA PHE A 24 -20.29 26.34 -9.73
C PHE A 24 -19.85 25.55 -8.49
N LEU A 25 -19.37 24.31 -8.70
CA LEU A 25 -18.57 23.63 -7.68
C LEU A 25 -17.23 24.38 -7.57
N ALA A 26 -17.14 25.29 -6.60
CA ALA A 26 -15.84 25.68 -6.08
C ALA A 26 -15.30 24.49 -5.27
N ILE A 27 -14.40 23.71 -5.87
CA ILE A 27 -13.57 22.76 -5.13
C ILE A 27 -12.64 23.61 -4.27
N ALA A 28 -13.03 23.87 -3.03
CA ALA A 28 -12.08 24.33 -2.03
C ALA A 28 -11.10 23.18 -1.81
N ALA A 29 -9.92 23.27 -2.44
CA ALA A 29 -8.79 22.45 -2.06
C ALA A 29 -8.52 22.74 -0.58
N SER A 30 -8.92 21.80 0.29
CA SER A 30 -8.52 21.80 1.68
C SER A 30 -6.99 21.75 1.69
N ALA A 31 -6.33 22.88 1.95
CA ALA A 31 -4.89 22.93 2.07
C ALA A 31 -4.49 22.13 3.31
N ALA A 32 -4.03 20.89 3.09
CA ALA A 32 -3.44 20.08 4.15
C ALA A 32 -2.28 20.85 4.81
N PRO A 33 -1.99 20.61 6.10
CA PRO A 33 -0.85 21.22 6.78
C PRO A 33 0.46 20.99 6.02
N PRO A 34 1.40 21.95 6.03
CA PRO A 34 2.69 21.79 5.36
C PRO A 34 3.53 20.68 6.01
N LEU A 35 4.23 19.90 5.19
CA LEU A 35 5.11 18.82 5.64
C LEU A 35 6.55 19.33 5.87
N PRO A 36 7.29 18.72 6.81
CA PRO A 36 8.68 19.08 7.03
C PRO A 36 9.58 18.62 5.87
N LYS A 37 10.60 19.41 5.56
CA LYS A 37 11.58 19.16 4.47
C LYS A 37 12.73 18.24 4.86
N ALA A 38 12.91 17.99 6.14
CA ALA A 38 13.87 17.02 6.66
C ALA A 38 13.25 16.33 7.87
N PRO A 39 13.71 15.12 8.25
CA PRO A 39 13.26 14.45 9.47
C PRO A 39 13.30 15.39 10.67
N VAL A 40 12.21 15.41 11.44
CA VAL A 40 12.04 16.31 12.59
C VAL A 40 13.10 16.02 13.67
N GLY A 41 13.67 17.07 14.27
CA GLY A 41 14.67 16.99 15.35
C GLY A 41 16.02 17.63 14.98
N PHE A 42 16.94 17.72 15.94
CA PHE A 42 18.29 18.22 15.72
C PHE A 42 19.23 17.07 15.38
N ARG A 43 19.92 17.16 14.24
CA ARG A 43 20.93 16.16 13.85
C ARG A 43 22.18 16.37 14.69
N LEU A 44 22.54 15.36 15.48
CA LEU A 44 23.79 15.38 16.26
C LEU A 44 25.04 15.25 15.38
N PHE A 45 24.88 14.74 14.15
CA PHE A 45 25.94 14.62 13.14
C PHE A 45 25.41 15.06 11.77
N PRO A 46 25.57 16.34 11.37
CA PRO A 46 25.09 16.83 10.08
C PRO A 46 25.87 16.22 8.90
N GLY A 47 25.17 15.86 7.81
CA GLY A 47 25.82 15.63 6.49
C GLY A 47 25.48 14.37 5.68
N ARG A 48 24.49 13.53 6.07
CA ARG A 48 24.28 12.23 5.37
C ARG A 48 22.84 11.75 5.10
N ALA A 49 21.81 12.41 5.62
CA ALA A 49 20.43 11.95 5.35
C ALA A 49 19.94 12.45 3.99
N PRO A 50 19.09 11.66 3.28
CA PRO A 50 18.48 12.07 2.02
C PRO A 50 17.72 13.40 2.20
N ALA A 51 17.53 14.11 1.09
CA ALA A 51 16.78 15.36 1.12
C ALA A 51 15.30 15.12 1.44
N LEU A 52 14.77 13.95 1.07
CA LEU A 52 13.40 13.53 1.35
C LEU A 52 13.38 12.06 1.75
N ASP A 53 12.72 11.73 2.85
CA ASP A 53 12.48 10.35 3.30
C ASP A 53 10.98 10.03 3.22
N VAL A 54 10.60 9.14 2.29
CA VAL A 54 9.21 8.81 1.98
C VAL A 54 8.93 7.37 2.39
N HIS A 55 8.01 7.22 3.34
CA HIS A 55 7.56 5.92 3.82
C HIS A 55 6.18 5.61 3.25
N LEU A 56 6.08 4.47 2.56
CA LEU A 56 4.87 3.94 1.96
C LEU A 56 4.32 2.82 2.85
N TYR A 57 3.14 2.99 3.42
CA TYR A 57 2.47 1.97 4.22
C TYR A 57 1.34 1.34 3.41
N HIS A 58 1.52 0.09 2.99
CA HIS A 58 0.63 -0.57 2.03
C HIS A 58 0.13 -1.91 2.57
N ASP A 59 -1.11 -2.23 2.20
CA ASP A 59 -1.64 -3.58 2.30
C ASP A 59 -1.70 -4.20 0.89
N LEU A 60 -1.09 -5.38 0.72
CA LEU A 60 -1.06 -6.10 -0.56
C LEU A 60 -2.42 -6.59 -1.04
N CYS A 61 -3.42 -6.69 -0.17
CA CYS A 61 -4.80 -7.03 -0.55
C CYS A 61 -5.68 -5.78 -0.77
N CYS A 62 -5.19 -4.57 -0.45
CA CYS A 62 -5.96 -3.34 -0.61
C CYS A 62 -5.90 -2.82 -2.06
N PRO A 63 -7.04 -2.62 -2.75
CA PRO A 63 -7.06 -2.12 -4.13
C PRO A 63 -6.51 -0.69 -4.25
N PHE A 64 -6.71 0.16 -3.24
CA PHE A 64 -6.11 1.50 -3.22
C PHE A 64 -4.59 1.48 -3.05
N SER A 65 -4.05 0.51 -2.30
CA SER A 65 -2.60 0.34 -2.17
C SER A 65 -1.98 -0.13 -3.48
N ARG A 66 -2.67 -1.00 -4.22
CA ARG A 66 -2.29 -1.38 -5.58
C ARG A 66 -2.31 -0.19 -6.53
N GLN A 67 -3.38 0.61 -6.53
CA GLN A 67 -3.50 1.80 -7.38
C GLN A 67 -2.32 2.77 -7.20
N MET A 68 -1.97 3.06 -5.94
CA MET A 68 -0.81 3.91 -5.63
C MET A 68 0.50 3.26 -6.09
N PHE A 69 0.68 1.95 -5.87
CA PHE A 69 1.88 1.24 -6.29
C PHE A 69 2.08 1.30 -7.81
N GLU A 70 1.01 1.14 -8.61
CA GLU A 70 1.07 1.23 -10.07
C GLU A 70 1.57 2.60 -10.55
N ALA A 71 1.20 3.70 -9.88
CA ALA A 71 1.70 5.03 -10.21
C ALA A 71 3.20 5.24 -9.85
N LEU A 72 3.70 4.51 -8.86
CA LEU A 72 5.08 4.61 -8.37
C LEU A 72 6.05 3.69 -9.13
N CYS A 73 5.58 2.52 -9.57
CA CYS A 73 6.38 1.42 -10.10
C CYS A 73 6.62 1.50 -11.61
N GLY A 74 7.70 0.85 -12.07
CA GLY A 74 8.07 0.71 -13.49
C GLY A 74 8.94 1.86 -14.02
N ASP A 75 9.46 1.72 -15.23
CA ASP A 75 10.41 2.67 -15.84
C ASP A 75 9.81 4.07 -16.09
N SER A 76 8.48 4.12 -16.23
CA SER A 76 7.67 5.34 -16.32
C SER A 76 7.00 5.73 -14.99
N GLY A 77 7.16 4.95 -13.93
CA GLY A 77 6.63 5.26 -12.61
C GLY A 77 7.36 6.43 -11.94
N ALA A 78 6.74 7.04 -10.95
CA ALA A 78 7.29 8.23 -10.30
C ALA A 78 8.68 8.00 -9.67
N ILE A 79 8.92 6.82 -9.09
CA ILE A 79 10.21 6.49 -8.46
C ILE A 79 11.33 6.53 -9.51
N ALA A 80 11.15 5.87 -10.66
CA ALA A 80 12.15 5.86 -11.72
C ALA A 80 12.36 7.25 -12.35
N GLN A 81 11.31 8.06 -12.46
CA GLN A 81 11.41 9.44 -12.94
C GLN A 81 12.19 10.33 -11.97
N LEU A 82 11.90 10.25 -10.67
CA LEU A 82 12.59 11.03 -9.64
C LEU A 82 14.05 10.61 -9.50
N GLU A 83 14.37 9.32 -9.63
CA GLU A 83 15.77 8.87 -9.60
C GLU A 83 16.57 9.43 -10.79
N LYS A 84 15.96 9.53 -11.98
CA LYS A 84 16.59 10.15 -13.16
C LYS A 84 16.78 11.66 -13.02
N GLN A 85 15.86 12.35 -12.34
CA GLN A 85 15.85 13.81 -12.24
C GLN A 85 16.63 14.33 -11.02
N SER A 86 16.62 13.58 -9.93
CA SER A 86 17.10 13.95 -8.60
C SER A 86 17.74 12.74 -7.90
N GLU A 87 18.73 12.13 -8.56
CA GLU A 87 19.43 10.91 -8.13
C GLU A 87 19.79 10.93 -6.63
N GLY A 88 19.38 9.88 -5.92
CA GLY A 88 19.65 9.69 -4.49
C GLY A 88 19.06 10.75 -3.54
N ARG A 89 18.21 11.67 -4.01
CA ARG A 89 17.62 12.72 -3.15
C ARG A 89 16.36 12.27 -2.42
N VAL A 90 15.66 11.25 -2.92
CA VAL A 90 14.46 10.69 -2.30
C VAL A 90 14.73 9.26 -1.89
N GLN A 91 14.64 8.97 -0.59
CA GLN A 91 14.62 7.60 -0.08
C GLN A 91 13.18 7.12 -0.03
N TRP A 92 12.92 5.94 -0.59
CA TRP A 92 11.62 5.27 -0.51
C TRP A 92 11.73 4.07 0.42
N THR A 93 10.80 3.95 1.36
CA THR A 93 10.73 2.82 2.28
C THR A 93 9.34 2.21 2.24
N TYR A 94 9.23 0.95 1.82
CA TYR A 94 7.97 0.22 1.80
C TYR A 94 7.72 -0.50 3.13
N HIS A 95 6.53 -0.36 3.69
CA HIS A 95 6.11 -1.00 4.93
C HIS A 95 4.90 -1.88 4.70
N CYS A 96 5.03 -3.14 5.10
CA CYS A 96 3.93 -4.11 5.12
C CYS A 96 2.91 -3.74 6.20
N VAL A 97 1.65 -3.54 5.82
CA VAL A 97 0.52 -3.30 6.72
C VAL A 97 -0.57 -4.32 6.43
N PRO A 98 -0.50 -5.54 6.99
CA PRO A 98 -1.58 -6.51 6.87
C PRO A 98 -2.82 -6.00 7.61
N GLN A 99 -3.89 -5.67 6.89
CA GLN A 99 -5.14 -5.26 7.53
C GLN A 99 -5.95 -6.49 7.98
N PRO A 100 -6.50 -6.47 9.21
CA PRO A 100 -7.17 -7.63 9.78
C PRO A 100 -8.51 -7.96 9.10
N TRP A 101 -9.07 -7.04 8.30
CA TRP A 101 -10.27 -7.28 7.51
C TRP A 101 -9.98 -7.84 6.10
N HIS A 102 -8.71 -8.04 5.74
CA HIS A 102 -8.29 -8.83 4.57
C HIS A 102 -7.63 -10.11 5.07
N ALA A 103 -8.39 -11.18 5.33
CA ALA A 103 -7.93 -12.33 6.12
C ALA A 103 -6.63 -12.97 5.57
N GLN A 104 -6.54 -13.09 4.25
CA GLN A 104 -5.42 -13.66 3.49
C GLN A 104 -4.26 -12.68 3.29
N SER A 105 -4.43 -11.39 3.55
CA SER A 105 -3.38 -10.37 3.39
C SER A 105 -2.13 -10.71 4.19
N ALA A 106 -2.29 -11.25 5.40
CA ALA A 106 -1.16 -11.70 6.21
C ALA A 106 -0.27 -12.71 5.45
N CYS A 107 -0.87 -13.64 4.69
CA CYS A 107 -0.11 -14.59 3.88
C CYS A 107 0.63 -13.89 2.72
N MET A 108 0.01 -12.88 2.09
CA MET A 108 0.62 -12.07 1.03
C MET A 108 1.85 -11.32 1.55
N HIS A 109 1.75 -10.71 2.74
CA HIS A 109 2.88 -10.00 3.38
C HIS A 109 3.97 -10.95 3.89
N GLU A 110 3.63 -12.14 4.36
CA GLU A 110 4.63 -13.15 4.69
C GLU A 110 5.42 -13.57 3.45
N ALA A 111 4.76 -13.74 2.29
CA ALA A 111 5.44 -14.04 1.04
C ALA A 111 6.34 -12.90 0.57
N SER A 112 5.93 -11.63 0.67
CA SER A 112 6.80 -10.51 0.29
C SER A 112 8.05 -10.42 1.18
N LEU A 113 7.91 -10.67 2.47
CA LEU A 113 9.05 -10.73 3.41
C LEU A 113 9.92 -11.97 3.19
N ALA A 114 9.35 -13.07 2.72
CA ALA A 114 10.14 -14.26 2.35
C ALA A 114 10.99 -13.98 1.10
N VAL A 115 10.42 -13.29 0.10
CA VAL A 115 11.19 -12.83 -1.06
C VAL A 115 12.26 -11.83 -0.65
N GLU A 116 11.95 -10.87 0.21
CA GLU A 116 12.93 -9.88 0.69
C GLU A 116 14.11 -10.55 1.43
N ALA A 117 13.83 -11.56 2.26
CA ALA A 117 14.87 -12.31 2.95
C ALA A 117 15.72 -13.20 2.03
N ALA A 118 15.14 -13.79 0.98
CA ALA A 118 15.83 -14.72 0.09
C ALA A 118 16.52 -14.05 -1.11
N ALA A 119 15.90 -13.02 -1.67
CA ALA A 119 16.28 -12.34 -2.91
C ALA A 119 15.82 -10.86 -2.85
N PRO A 120 16.45 -10.01 -2.02
CA PRO A 120 16.01 -8.64 -1.76
C PRO A 120 15.89 -7.79 -3.04
N GLU A 121 16.76 -8.02 -4.02
CA GLU A 121 16.74 -7.36 -5.33
C GLU A 121 15.51 -7.72 -6.19
N LYS A 122 14.81 -8.81 -5.86
CA LYS A 122 13.58 -9.26 -6.54
C LYS A 122 12.31 -8.77 -5.87
N THR A 123 12.40 -8.23 -4.66
CA THR A 123 11.23 -7.81 -3.85
C THR A 123 10.31 -6.89 -4.65
N TRP A 124 10.85 -5.86 -5.29
CA TRP A 124 10.04 -4.90 -6.03
C TRP A 124 9.32 -5.52 -7.23
N SER A 125 10.02 -6.38 -7.99
CA SER A 125 9.42 -7.14 -9.09
C SER A 125 8.36 -8.12 -8.60
N PHE A 126 8.57 -8.78 -7.47
CA PHE A 126 7.58 -9.65 -6.84
C PHE A 126 6.33 -8.88 -6.44
N LEU A 127 6.47 -7.72 -5.80
CA LEU A 127 5.33 -6.87 -5.44
C LEU A 127 4.52 -6.47 -6.68
N ALA A 128 5.19 -6.13 -7.79
CA ALA A 128 4.52 -5.85 -9.05
C ALA A 128 3.78 -7.07 -9.63
N ALA A 129 4.41 -8.25 -9.63
CA ALA A 129 3.80 -9.49 -10.11
C ALA A 129 2.59 -9.92 -9.24
N LEU A 130 2.68 -9.74 -7.92
CA LEU A 130 1.60 -10.00 -6.98
C LEU A 130 0.44 -9.02 -7.18
N ASN A 131 0.72 -7.72 -7.32
CA ASN A 131 -0.31 -6.72 -7.58
C ASN A 131 -1.08 -6.98 -8.88
N ALA A 132 -0.40 -7.49 -9.91
CA ALA A 132 -1.05 -7.88 -11.17
C ALA A 132 -2.06 -9.03 -10.98
N GLN A 133 -1.91 -9.85 -9.94
CA GLN A 133 -2.78 -10.98 -9.60
C GLN A 133 -3.59 -10.74 -8.32
N GLN A 134 -3.65 -9.49 -7.81
CA GLN A 134 -4.22 -9.18 -6.50
C GLN A 134 -5.66 -9.70 -6.31
N GLN A 135 -6.48 -9.65 -7.36
CA GLN A 135 -7.89 -10.04 -7.30
C GLN A 135 -8.08 -11.52 -6.94
N ASP A 136 -7.13 -12.39 -7.29
CA ASP A 136 -7.16 -13.83 -6.93
C ASP A 136 -7.08 -14.06 -5.41
N PHE A 137 -6.67 -13.03 -4.66
CA PHE A 137 -6.57 -13.02 -3.22
C PHE A 137 -7.68 -12.21 -2.55
N PHE A 138 -8.73 -11.81 -3.23
CA PHE A 138 -9.92 -11.24 -2.58
C PHE A 138 -10.78 -12.34 -1.94
N ASP A 139 -11.63 -11.95 -0.99
CA ASP A 139 -12.37 -12.91 -0.15
C ASP A 139 -13.18 -13.90 -0.99
N GLU A 140 -13.89 -13.44 -2.02
CA GLU A 140 -14.68 -14.32 -2.91
C GLU A 140 -13.83 -15.35 -3.68
N HIS A 141 -12.54 -15.09 -3.86
CA HIS A 141 -11.61 -15.95 -4.61
C HIS A 141 -10.74 -16.81 -3.69
N ALA A 142 -10.49 -16.35 -2.45
CA ALA A 142 -9.56 -16.98 -1.53
C ALA A 142 -10.20 -17.81 -0.42
N MET A 143 -11.52 -17.71 -0.22
CA MET A 143 -12.24 -18.29 0.92
C MET A 143 -12.00 -19.79 1.15
N ASP A 144 -11.87 -20.57 0.07
CA ASP A 144 -11.74 -22.02 0.14
C ASP A 144 -10.28 -22.51 0.18
N TYR A 145 -9.30 -21.59 0.11
CA TYR A 145 -7.89 -21.98 0.16
C TYR A 145 -7.39 -22.13 1.59
N SER A 146 -6.64 -23.20 1.83
CA SER A 146 -5.83 -23.28 3.05
C SER A 146 -4.65 -22.30 2.98
N ARG A 147 -4.10 -21.94 4.15
CA ARG A 147 -2.84 -21.17 4.23
C ARG A 147 -1.71 -21.78 3.38
N ARG A 148 -1.64 -23.11 3.30
CA ARG A 148 -0.65 -23.82 2.49
C ARG A 148 -0.88 -23.64 0.99
N ASP A 149 -2.13 -23.62 0.55
CA ASP A 149 -2.47 -23.41 -0.86
C ASP A 149 -2.14 -21.97 -1.29
N LEU A 150 -2.43 -21.00 -0.43
CA LEU A 150 -2.04 -19.60 -0.64
C LEU A 150 -0.53 -19.44 -0.76
N TYR A 151 0.25 -20.07 0.12
CA TYR A 151 1.72 -20.02 0.03
C TYR A 151 2.29 -20.65 -1.23
N LYS A 152 1.74 -21.76 -1.71
CA LYS A 152 2.15 -22.34 -2.98
C LYS A 152 1.89 -21.38 -4.15
N ARG A 153 0.72 -20.75 -4.17
CA ARG A 153 0.38 -19.73 -5.19
C ARG A 153 1.35 -18.55 -5.12
N LEU A 154 1.59 -18.01 -3.93
CA LEU A 154 2.50 -16.89 -3.72
C LEU A 154 3.95 -17.21 -4.07
N ALA A 155 4.43 -18.41 -3.73
CA ALA A 155 5.76 -18.88 -4.13
C ALA A 155 5.87 -19.03 -5.66
N SER A 156 4.84 -19.57 -6.31
CA SER A 156 4.78 -19.65 -7.78
C SER A 156 4.82 -18.26 -8.44
N ILE A 157 4.16 -17.25 -7.86
CA ILE A 157 4.30 -15.85 -8.30
C ILE A 157 5.75 -15.37 -8.16
N ALA A 158 6.42 -15.68 -7.04
CA ALA A 158 7.82 -15.35 -6.85
C ALA A 158 8.74 -16.02 -7.88
N SER A 159 8.44 -17.26 -8.29
CA SER A 159 9.16 -17.96 -9.36
C SER A 159 9.09 -17.21 -10.69
N THR A 160 7.99 -16.51 -11.00
CA THR A 160 7.87 -15.74 -12.25
C THR A 160 8.85 -14.58 -12.37
N VAL A 161 9.39 -14.08 -11.25
CA VAL A 161 10.41 -13.02 -11.22
C VAL A 161 11.84 -13.55 -10.98
N GLY A 162 11.99 -14.88 -10.98
CA GLY A 162 13.26 -15.57 -10.88
C GLY A 162 13.70 -15.88 -9.44
N CYS A 163 12.76 -16.00 -8.50
CA CYS A 163 13.06 -16.58 -7.18
C CYS A 163 13.01 -18.11 -7.25
N GLU A 164 13.78 -18.79 -6.40
CA GLU A 164 13.69 -20.25 -6.25
C GLU A 164 12.47 -20.61 -5.38
N GLU A 165 11.48 -21.30 -5.95
CA GLU A 165 10.19 -21.58 -5.31
C GLU A 165 10.35 -22.30 -3.96
N GLU A 166 11.20 -23.33 -3.93
CA GLU A 166 11.47 -24.12 -2.73
C GLU A 166 12.10 -23.28 -1.60
N ALA A 167 12.96 -22.31 -1.94
CA ALA A 167 13.57 -21.43 -0.95
C ALA A 167 12.52 -20.52 -0.29
N ILE A 168 11.58 -20.00 -1.09
CA ILE A 168 10.45 -19.21 -0.59
C ILE A 168 9.54 -20.08 0.30
N LEU A 169 9.17 -21.27 -0.17
CA LEU A 169 8.33 -22.20 0.61
C LEU A 169 8.99 -22.65 1.91
N GLN A 170 10.32 -22.78 1.94
CA GLN A 170 11.07 -23.09 3.15
C GLN A 170 10.91 -21.98 4.20
N LEU A 171 11.00 -20.71 3.80
CA LEU A 171 10.78 -19.55 4.69
C LEU A 171 9.32 -19.43 5.17
N LEU A 172 8.37 -19.91 4.37
CA LEU A 172 6.94 -19.93 4.69
C LEU A 172 6.50 -21.19 5.45
N SER A 173 7.42 -22.12 5.72
CA SER A 173 7.13 -23.34 6.46
C SER A 173 7.22 -23.12 7.98
N PRO A 174 6.44 -23.87 8.78
CA PRO A 174 6.57 -23.85 10.23
C PRO A 174 8.00 -24.16 10.67
N LEU A 175 8.53 -23.37 11.62
CA LEU A 175 9.88 -23.59 12.17
C LEU A 175 9.95 -24.87 13.02
N GLU A 176 8.83 -25.28 13.60
CA GLU A 176 8.72 -26.48 14.42
C GLU A 176 7.48 -27.29 14.01
N PRO A 177 7.51 -28.64 14.08
CA PRO A 177 6.35 -29.48 13.72
C PRO A 177 5.12 -29.25 14.60
N THR A 178 5.34 -28.82 15.84
CA THR A 178 4.28 -28.53 16.82
C THR A 178 4.67 -27.30 17.64
N GLY A 179 3.67 -26.51 18.06
CA GLY A 179 3.89 -25.32 18.90
C GLY A 179 3.47 -24.01 18.21
N ASN A 180 4.01 -22.89 18.70
CA ASN A 180 3.66 -21.53 18.26
C ASN A 180 4.91 -20.70 17.89
N SER A 181 5.90 -21.35 17.29
CA SER A 181 7.16 -20.70 16.89
C SER A 181 7.00 -19.81 15.64
N GLY A 182 5.95 -20.01 14.86
CA GLY A 182 5.71 -19.31 13.61
C GLY A 182 6.47 -19.92 12.43
N ILE A 183 6.74 -19.08 11.44
CA ILE A 183 7.47 -19.38 10.19
C ILE A 183 8.74 -18.54 10.11
N GLY A 184 9.59 -18.77 9.10
CA GLY A 184 10.89 -18.09 8.93
C GLY A 184 10.83 -16.56 8.94
N VAL A 185 9.72 -15.97 8.52
CA VAL A 185 9.53 -14.51 8.41
C VAL A 185 8.61 -13.90 9.47
N THR A 186 8.12 -14.70 10.44
CA THR A 186 7.20 -14.21 11.47
C THR A 186 7.78 -13.04 12.26
N GLN A 187 9.09 -13.04 12.54
CA GLN A 187 9.72 -11.96 13.29
C GLN A 187 9.79 -10.65 12.48
N ALA A 188 10.08 -10.73 11.18
CA ALA A 188 10.07 -9.57 10.28
C ALA A 188 8.66 -8.96 10.21
N LEU A 189 7.63 -9.80 10.05
CA LEU A 189 6.24 -9.33 10.05
C LEU A 189 5.87 -8.63 11.37
N LYS A 190 6.28 -9.19 12.52
CA LYS A 190 6.07 -8.55 13.83
C LYS A 190 6.70 -7.16 13.91
N TRP A 191 7.87 -6.95 13.30
CA TRP A 191 8.52 -5.64 13.27
C TRP A 191 7.76 -4.65 12.41
N HIS A 192 7.34 -5.02 11.20
CA HIS A 192 6.47 -4.18 10.37
C HIS A 192 5.16 -3.83 11.10
N VAL A 193 4.52 -4.82 11.71
CA VAL A 193 3.28 -4.63 12.48
C VAL A 193 3.48 -3.69 13.67
N ARG A 194 4.59 -3.84 14.41
CA ARG A 194 4.94 -2.91 15.49
C ARG A 194 5.18 -1.51 14.94
N HIS A 195 5.91 -1.38 13.84
CA HIS A 195 6.30 -0.10 13.26
C HIS A 195 5.08 0.70 12.79
N HIS A 196 4.22 0.11 11.94
CA HIS A 196 3.06 0.85 11.42
C HIS A 196 2.04 1.18 12.53
N ARG A 197 1.91 0.33 13.56
CA ARG A 197 1.09 0.63 14.74
C ARG A 197 1.66 1.77 15.58
N ALA A 198 2.97 1.82 15.77
CA ALA A 198 3.62 2.92 16.47
C ALA A 198 3.48 4.25 15.71
N ALA A 199 3.44 4.20 14.38
CA ALA A 199 3.14 5.35 13.53
C ALA A 199 1.65 5.74 13.49
N GLY A 200 0.75 4.95 14.10
CA GLY A 200 -0.70 5.22 14.08
C GLY A 200 -1.41 4.91 12.76
N VAL A 201 -0.78 4.13 11.87
CA VAL A 201 -1.35 3.81 10.56
C VAL A 201 -2.52 2.85 10.73
N HIS A 202 -3.73 3.37 10.50
CA HIS A 202 -4.99 2.62 10.58
C HIS A 202 -5.48 2.13 9.21
N VAL A 203 -5.37 2.96 8.18
CA VAL A 203 -5.84 2.66 6.81
C VAL A 203 -4.67 2.55 5.85
N THR A 204 -4.91 1.99 4.67
CA THR A 204 -3.89 1.86 3.62
C THR A 204 -4.46 2.26 2.26
N PRO A 205 -3.67 2.89 1.37
CA PRO A 205 -2.29 3.30 1.62
C PRO A 205 -2.22 4.53 2.55
N THR A 206 -1.14 4.63 3.31
CA THR A 206 -0.78 5.84 4.06
C THR A 206 0.66 6.20 3.74
N VAL A 207 0.96 7.48 3.61
CA VAL A 207 2.27 7.97 3.22
C VAL A 207 2.79 8.91 4.28
N PHE A 208 4.03 8.71 4.71
CA PHE A 208 4.73 9.63 5.58
C PHE A 208 5.89 10.25 4.80
N VAL A 209 6.12 11.54 5.02
CA VAL A 209 7.25 12.27 4.48
C VAL A 209 8.01 12.88 5.66
N ASN A 210 9.30 12.55 5.76
CA ASN A 210 10.19 13.03 6.82
C ASN A 210 9.62 12.82 8.24
N GLY A 211 8.94 11.69 8.43
CA GLY A 211 8.37 11.29 9.71
C GLY A 211 6.98 11.88 10.05
N ILE A 212 6.36 12.63 9.13
CA ILE A 212 5.01 13.17 9.31
C ILE A 212 4.08 12.60 8.23
N GLU A 213 2.87 12.19 8.62
CA GLU A 213 1.84 11.75 7.68
C GLU A 213 1.52 12.84 6.65
N ALA A 214 1.41 12.45 5.38
CA ALA A 214 1.11 13.30 4.24
C ALA A 214 -0.35 13.11 3.77
N PRO A 215 -1.36 13.66 4.48
CA PRO A 215 -2.77 13.39 4.22
C PRO A 215 -3.28 13.91 2.88
N GLN A 216 -2.52 14.80 2.21
CA GLN A 216 -2.84 15.26 0.86
C GLN A 216 -2.58 14.21 -0.22
N VAL A 217 -1.78 13.19 0.06
CA VAL A 217 -1.44 12.15 -0.90
C VAL A 217 -2.65 11.25 -1.13
N SER A 218 -3.13 11.19 -2.36
CA SER A 218 -4.22 10.31 -2.76
C SER A 218 -3.69 9.02 -3.37
N SER A 219 -4.39 7.90 -3.14
CA SER A 219 -4.09 6.64 -3.84
C SER A 219 -4.27 6.73 -5.35
N GLY A 220 -5.07 7.71 -5.82
CA GLY A 220 -5.34 7.94 -7.23
C GLY A 220 -4.38 8.90 -7.93
N TRP A 221 -3.33 9.38 -7.24
CA TRP A 221 -2.34 10.24 -7.88
C TRP A 221 -1.64 9.52 -9.03
N SER A 222 -1.52 10.23 -10.15
CA SER A 222 -0.69 9.87 -11.28
C SER A 222 0.80 9.96 -10.94
N SER A 223 1.64 9.33 -11.77
CA SER A 223 3.10 9.44 -11.63
C SER A 223 3.58 10.90 -11.70
N THR A 224 2.94 11.74 -12.53
CA THR A 224 3.25 13.17 -12.63
C THR A 224 2.95 13.92 -11.34
N GLU A 225 1.80 13.69 -10.71
CA GLU A 225 1.45 14.32 -9.43
C GLU A 225 2.45 13.95 -8.32
N TRP A 226 2.90 12.69 -8.29
CA TRP A 226 3.95 12.24 -7.38
C TRP A 226 5.30 12.96 -7.62
N VAL A 227 5.70 13.07 -8.89
CA VAL A 227 6.93 13.79 -9.27
C VAL A 227 6.83 15.26 -8.85
N ASP A 228 5.75 15.95 -9.20
CA ASP A 228 5.53 17.36 -8.86
C ASP A 228 5.52 17.60 -7.35
N PHE A 229 4.89 16.70 -6.59
CA PHE A 229 4.86 16.75 -5.13
C PHE A 229 6.27 16.64 -4.52
N CYS A 230 7.05 15.64 -4.92
CA CYS A 230 8.41 15.45 -4.43
C CYS A 230 9.33 16.61 -4.86
N ASP A 231 9.25 17.05 -6.11
CA ASP A 231 10.01 18.18 -6.63
C ASP A 231 9.73 19.48 -5.87
N GLY A 232 8.45 19.74 -5.56
CA GLY A 232 8.04 20.89 -4.76
C GLY A 232 8.67 20.90 -3.36
N LEU A 233 8.89 19.71 -2.77
CA LEU A 233 9.55 19.56 -1.48
C LEU A 233 11.09 19.64 -1.58
N LEU A 234 11.66 19.24 -2.71
CA LEU A 234 13.12 19.25 -2.95
C LEU A 234 13.68 20.62 -3.35
N LYS A 235 12.87 21.49 -3.98
CA LYS A 235 13.27 22.80 -4.51
C LYS A 235 13.21 23.94 -3.47
N ASN A 236 12.43 23.76 -2.40
CA ASN A 236 12.21 24.78 -1.38
C ASN A 236 13.06 24.53 -0.14
#